data_AF-A0A959QPE4-F1
#
_entry.id   AF-A0A959QPE4-F1
#
_cell.length_a   1.000
_cell.length_b   1.000
_cell.length_c   1.000
_cell.angle_alpha   90.00
_cell.angle_beta   90.00
_cell.angle_gamma   90.00
#
_symmetry.space_group_name_H-M   'P 1'
#
loop_
_entity.id
_entity.type
_entity.pdbx_description
1 polymer ?
#
loop_
_entity_poly.entity_id
_entity_poly.type
_entity_poly.pdbx_seq_one_letter_code
_entity_poly.pdbx_strand_id
1 'polypeptide(L)'
;MKSRWKSAVVDKIEHISQDINAYYLKIPETADFDFTPGQFITLDLPLGEKRLERWRSYSIANLPGQDGKIELCIGRIKGGNASEWFFNEVKVGDQIDYKGPEGNFLLPEANGQNLV
;
A
#
# COMPACT_ATOMS: atom_id res chain seq x y z
N MET A 1 -5.42 -8.17 17.56
CA MET A 1 -5.03 -9.42 16.86
C MET A 1 -3.97 -9.04 15.84
N LYS A 2 -2.84 -9.76 15.71
CA LYS A 2 -1.81 -9.39 14.71
C LYS A 2 -2.32 -9.68 13.30
N SER A 3 -2.23 -8.71 12.39
CA SER A 3 -2.61 -8.89 10.99
C SER A 3 -1.77 -10.00 10.35
N ARG A 4 -2.43 -10.94 9.66
CA ARG A 4 -1.79 -12.03 8.93
C ARG A 4 -1.34 -11.54 7.54
N TRP A 5 -0.31 -12.16 7.00
CA TRP A 5 0.07 -11.95 5.61
C TRP A 5 -1.04 -12.47 4.68
N LYS A 6 -1.37 -11.66 3.69
CA LYS A 6 -2.30 -11.91 2.60
C LYS A 6 -1.57 -11.58 1.30
N SER A 7 -2.15 -11.97 0.17
CA SER A 7 -1.58 -11.67 -1.14
C SER A 7 -2.55 -10.88 -1.99
N ALA A 8 -2.01 -9.95 -2.78
CA ALA A 8 -2.75 -9.15 -3.74
C ALA A 8 -2.01 -9.15 -5.09
N VAL A 9 -2.73 -8.86 -6.16
CA VAL A 9 -2.17 -8.78 -7.51
C VAL A 9 -2.12 -7.33 -7.95
N VAL A 10 -1.01 -6.90 -8.55
CA VAL A 10 -0.91 -5.58 -9.17
C VAL A 10 -1.85 -5.55 -10.38
N ASP A 11 -2.96 -4.83 -10.25
CA ASP A 11 -4.04 -4.77 -11.23
C ASP A 11 -3.83 -3.63 -12.23
N LYS A 12 -3.29 -2.50 -11.74
CA LYS A 12 -3.03 -1.31 -12.55
C LYS A 12 -1.83 -0.57 -12.00
N ILE A 13 -1.04 0.01 -12.90
CA ILE A 13 0.00 1.00 -12.59
C ILE A 13 -0.34 2.26 -13.37
N GLU A 14 -0.37 3.40 -12.68
CA GLU A 14 -0.66 4.70 -13.27
C GLU A 14 0.50 5.66 -13.04
N HIS A 15 1.02 6.24 -14.11
CA HIS A 15 2.09 7.24 -14.05
C HIS A 15 1.50 8.61 -13.75
N ILE A 16 1.66 9.07 -12.51
CA ILE A 16 1.09 10.35 -12.04
C ILE A 16 2.02 11.51 -12.37
N SER A 17 3.33 11.32 -12.18
CA SER A 17 4.36 12.30 -12.52
C SER A 17 5.68 11.60 -12.83
N GLN A 18 6.74 12.37 -13.11
CA GLN A 18 8.07 11.83 -13.37
C GLN A 18 8.58 10.91 -12.25
N ASP A 19 8.24 11.24 -11.00
CA ASP A 19 8.75 10.54 -9.82
C ASP A 19 7.64 9.93 -8.96
N ILE A 20 6.40 9.86 -9.45
CA ILE A 20 5.28 9.27 -8.70
C ILE A 20 4.45 8.36 -9.60
N ASN A 21 4.27 7.12 -9.15
CA ASN A 21 3.31 6.18 -9.73
C ASN A 21 2.29 5.77 -8.67
N ALA A 22 1.03 5.58 -9.09
CA ALA A 22 0.01 4.90 -8.30
C ALA A 22 -0.05 3.42 -8.69
N TYR A 23 -0.02 2.54 -7.70
CA TYR A 23 -0.13 1.09 -7.86
C TYR A 23 -1.43 0.63 -7.23
N TYR A 24 -2.26 -0.03 -8.02
CA TYR A 24 -3.54 -0.57 -7.56
C TYR A 24 -3.39 -2.07 -7.35
N LEU A 25 -3.50 -2.50 -6.10
CA LEU A 25 -3.42 -3.90 -5.70
C LEU A 25 -4.82 -4.47 -5.56
N LYS A 26 -5.20 -5.41 -6.41
CA LYS A 26 -6.47 -6.12 -6.31
C LYS A 26 -6.39 -7.21 -5.26
N ILE A 27 -7.28 -7.13 -4.30
CA ILE A 27 -7.44 -8.10 -3.23
C ILE A 27 -8.36 -9.23 -3.73
N PRO A 28 -8.09 -10.51 -3.41
CA PRO A 28 -9.03 -11.60 -3.67
C PRO A 28 -10.38 -11.34 -2.99
N GLU A 29 -11.50 -11.60 -3.66
CA GLU A 29 -12.86 -11.38 -3.13
C GLU A 29 -13.13 -12.12 -1.81
N THR A 30 -12.43 -13.23 -1.58
CA THR A 30 -12.52 -14.02 -0.35
C THR A 30 -11.80 -13.38 0.84
N ALA A 31 -10.99 -12.35 0.62
CA ALA A 31 -10.24 -11.70 1.67
C ALA A 31 -11.04 -10.51 2.21
N ASP A 32 -11.46 -10.63 3.46
CA ASP A 32 -12.07 -9.54 4.21
C ASP A 32 -11.01 -8.44 4.44
N PHE A 33 -11.20 -7.27 3.84
CA PHE A 33 -10.31 -6.12 3.97
C PHE A 33 -11.12 -4.83 3.97
N ASP A 34 -11.19 -4.21 5.14
CA ASP A 34 -11.73 -2.87 5.35
C ASP A 34 -10.68 -2.04 6.09
N PHE A 35 -10.67 -0.72 5.88
CA PHE A 35 -9.69 0.19 6.49
C PHE A 35 -10.30 1.56 6.77
N THR A 36 -9.72 2.27 7.74
CA THR A 36 -10.05 3.67 8.01
C THR A 36 -9.04 4.59 7.31
N PRO A 37 -9.46 5.69 6.66
CA PRO A 37 -8.53 6.68 6.13
C PRO A 37 -7.51 7.15 7.18
N GLY A 38 -6.23 7.14 6.81
CA GLY A 38 -5.10 7.35 7.72
C GLY A 38 -4.32 6.07 8.07
N GLN A 39 -4.86 4.89 7.72
CA GLN A 39 -4.16 3.61 7.86
C GLN A 39 -3.21 3.31 6.70
N PHE A 40 -2.32 2.35 6.93
CA PHE A 40 -1.35 1.85 5.97
C PHE A 40 -1.36 0.32 5.92
N ILE A 41 -0.77 -0.25 4.86
CA ILE A 41 -0.38 -1.66 4.81
C ILE A 41 1.14 -1.79 4.82
N THR A 42 1.65 -2.93 5.29
CA THR A 42 3.05 -3.29 5.13
C THR A 42 3.18 -4.36 4.06
N LEU A 43 4.01 -4.12 3.06
CA LEU A 43 4.34 -5.06 1.98
C LEU A 43 5.58 -5.87 2.33
N ASP A 44 5.68 -7.08 1.78
CA ASP A 44 6.88 -7.90 1.79
C ASP A 44 7.53 -7.92 0.39
N LEU A 45 8.61 -7.17 0.23
CA LEU A 45 9.28 -6.95 -1.05
C LEU A 45 10.45 -7.94 -1.25
N PRO A 46 10.71 -8.42 -2.48
CA PRO A 46 11.76 -9.38 -2.78
C PRO A 46 13.16 -8.73 -2.88
N LEU A 47 13.56 -7.97 -1.86
CA LEU A 47 14.77 -7.11 -1.87
C LEU A 47 15.95 -7.66 -1.05
N GLY A 48 15.82 -8.87 -0.52
CA GLY A 48 16.82 -9.50 0.33
C GLY A 48 16.20 -10.54 1.26
N GLU A 49 16.97 -10.99 2.24
CA GLU A 49 16.52 -11.98 3.24
C GLU A 49 16.08 -11.30 4.55
N LYS A 50 16.62 -10.12 4.85
CA LYS A 50 16.38 -9.47 6.14
C LYS A 50 15.09 -8.68 6.11
N ARG A 51 14.36 -8.73 7.23
CA ARG A 51 13.10 -7.98 7.44
C ARG A 51 13.25 -6.48 7.11
N LEU A 52 14.36 -5.84 7.47
CA LEU A 52 14.60 -4.41 7.25
C LEU A 52 14.78 -4.05 5.77
N GLU A 53 15.10 -5.00 4.91
CA GLU A 53 15.23 -4.79 3.46
C GLU A 53 13.88 -5.01 2.79
N ARG A 54 13.18 -6.05 3.21
CA ARG A 54 11.95 -6.54 2.59
C ARG A 54 10.70 -5.75 2.98
N TRP A 55 10.52 -5.39 4.25
CA TRP A 55 9.21 -4.93 4.72
C TRP A 55 9.07 -3.41 4.65
N ARG A 56 8.07 -2.91 3.92
CA ARG A 56 7.82 -1.47 3.75
C ARG A 56 6.36 -1.13 3.95
N SER A 57 6.09 -0.09 4.74
CA SER A 57 4.74 0.41 4.96
C SER A 57 4.41 1.53 3.98
N TYR A 58 3.21 1.48 3.42
CA TYR A 58 2.66 2.51 2.54
C TYR A 58 1.23 2.83 2.96
N SER A 59 0.92 4.12 3.09
CA SER A 59 -0.44 4.60 3.35
C SER A 59 -1.37 4.20 2.22
N ILE A 60 -2.60 3.85 2.57
CA ILE A 60 -3.65 3.56 1.59
C ILE A 60 -4.16 4.89 1.04
N ALA A 61 -4.17 5.04 -0.29
CA ALA A 61 -4.46 6.30 -0.95
C ALA A 61 -5.91 6.44 -1.45
N ASN A 62 -6.65 5.33 -1.58
CA ASN A 62 -8.04 5.33 -2.04
C ASN A 62 -9.07 5.30 -0.89
N LEU A 63 -10.35 5.41 -1.24
CA LEU A 63 -11.45 5.30 -0.29
C LEU A 63 -11.74 3.82 0.06
N PRO A 64 -12.20 3.54 1.30
CA PRO A 64 -12.63 2.19 1.68
C PRO A 64 -13.73 1.65 0.76
N GLY A 65 -13.70 0.35 0.49
CA GLY A 65 -14.73 -0.33 -0.30
C GLY A 65 -14.70 -0.10 -1.82
N GLN A 66 -13.73 0.67 -2.35
CA GLN A 66 -13.62 0.86 -3.80
C GLN A 66 -13.07 -0.39 -4.50
N ASP A 67 -13.95 -1.11 -5.20
CA ASP A 67 -13.67 -2.19 -6.16
C ASP A 67 -12.74 -3.32 -5.66
N GLY A 68 -12.63 -3.50 -4.34
CA GLY A 68 -11.72 -4.51 -3.74
C GLY A 68 -10.24 -4.22 -4.01
N LYS A 69 -9.86 -2.94 -4.15
CA LYS A 69 -8.48 -2.53 -4.45
C LYS A 69 -7.87 -1.68 -3.32
N ILE A 70 -6.56 -1.78 -3.20
CA ILE A 70 -5.72 -0.88 -2.40
C ILE A 70 -4.91 -0.04 -3.38
N GLU A 71 -5.01 1.27 -3.28
CA GLU A 71 -4.17 2.19 -4.04
C GLU A 71 -2.99 2.63 -3.18
N LEU A 72 -1.78 2.55 -3.75
CA LEU A 72 -0.54 3.03 -3.14
C LEU A 72 0.13 4.05 -4.06
N CYS A 73 0.31 5.27 -3.57
CA CYS A 73 1.10 6.30 -4.25
C CYS A 73 2.56 6.19 -3.81
N ILE A 74 3.44 5.79 -4.73
CA ILE A 74 4.85 5.55 -4.43
C ILE A 74 5.71 6.57 -5.17
N GLY A 75 6.44 7.36 -4.38
CA GLY A 75 7.46 8.27 -4.88
C GLY A 75 8.79 7.56 -5.16
N ARG A 76 9.43 7.89 -6.27
CA ARG A 76 10.77 7.42 -6.60
C ARG A 76 11.80 8.13 -5.73
N ILE A 77 12.61 7.35 -5.02
CA ILE A 77 13.76 7.85 -4.27
C ILE A 77 15.02 7.32 -4.94
N LYS A 78 15.90 8.21 -5.41
CA LYS A 78 17.18 7.84 -6.02
C LYS A 78 18.04 7.08 -5.01
N GLY A 79 18.49 5.88 -5.38
CA GLY A 79 19.22 4.97 -4.51
C GLY A 79 18.36 4.27 -3.45
N GLY A 80 17.03 4.42 -3.51
CA GLY A 80 16.10 3.76 -2.60
C GLY A 80 15.68 2.39 -3.14
N ASN A 81 16.17 1.31 -2.54
CA ASN A 81 15.93 -0.07 -3.00
C ASN A 81 14.45 -0.38 -3.29
N ALA A 82 13.55 0.00 -2.36
CA ALA A 82 12.12 -0.30 -2.49
C ALA A 82 11.44 0.51 -3.60
N SER A 83 11.65 1.83 -3.63
CA SER A 83 11.06 2.68 -4.66
C SER A 83 11.62 2.38 -6.04
N GLU A 84 12.90 2.07 -6.17
CA GLU A 84 13.49 1.69 -7.46
C GLU A 84 12.97 0.34 -7.93
N TRP A 85 12.77 -0.64 -7.05
CA TRP A 85 12.13 -1.90 -7.41
C TRP A 85 10.70 -1.71 -7.92
N PHE A 86 9.90 -0.87 -7.25
CA PHE A 86 8.58 -0.50 -7.75
C PHE A 86 8.62 0.10 -9.16
N PHE A 87 9.57 1.01 -9.42
CA PHE A 87 9.63 1.72 -10.69
C PHE A 87 10.25 0.92 -11.85
N ASN A 88 11.14 -0.03 -11.55
CA ASN A 88 11.92 -0.74 -12.56
C ASN A 88 11.45 -2.18 -12.80
N GLU A 89 10.95 -2.85 -11.76
CA GLU A 89 10.71 -4.30 -11.79
C GLU A 89 9.24 -4.69 -11.73
N VAL A 90 8.42 -3.95 -10.97
CA VAL A 90 7.00 -4.28 -10.75
C VAL A 90 6.16 -4.07 -12.01
N LYS A 91 5.32 -5.05 -12.32
CA LYS A 91 4.43 -5.07 -13.48
C LYS A 91 3.02 -5.48 -13.08
N VAL A 92 2.06 -5.12 -13.93
CA VAL A 92 0.68 -5.63 -13.81
C VAL A 92 0.70 -7.16 -13.92
N GLY A 93 -0.03 -7.82 -13.02
CA GLY A 93 -0.07 -9.27 -12.85
C GLY A 93 0.86 -9.80 -11.76
N ASP A 94 1.82 -9.01 -11.29
CA ASP A 94 2.71 -9.44 -10.21
C ASP A 94 1.94 -9.62 -8.90
N GLN A 95 2.34 -10.62 -8.12
CA GLN A 95 1.79 -10.90 -6.82
C GLN A 95 2.66 -10.26 -5.74
N ILE A 96 2.03 -9.54 -4.79
CA ILE A 96 2.71 -8.88 -3.68
C ILE A 96 2.00 -9.26 -2.37
N ASP A 97 2.79 -9.72 -1.40
CA ASP A 97 2.28 -10.02 -0.07
C ASP A 97 2.21 -8.76 0.79
N TYR A 98 1.13 -8.66 1.57
CA TYR A 98 0.86 -7.53 2.44
C TYR A 98 0.27 -7.98 3.78
N LYS A 99 0.46 -7.15 4.81
CA LYS A 99 -0.24 -7.23 6.10
C LYS A 99 -0.88 -5.88 6.41
N GLY A 100 -2.02 -5.92 7.08
CA GLY A 100 -2.76 -4.73 7.47
C GLY A 100 -4.28 -4.88 7.31
N PRO A 101 -5.02 -3.77 7.40
CA PRO A 101 -4.49 -2.41 7.64
C PRO A 101 -3.92 -2.25 9.07
N GLU A 102 -3.03 -1.28 9.25
CA GLU A 102 -2.41 -0.89 10.53
C GLU A 102 -2.35 0.65 10.61
N GLY A 103 -2.23 1.18 11.84
CA GLY A 103 -2.09 2.62 12.09
C GLY A 103 -3.23 3.20 12.92
N ASN A 104 -2.87 4.15 13.80
CA ASN A 104 -3.79 4.85 14.69
C ASN A 104 -3.83 6.36 14.44
N PHE A 105 -3.15 6.84 13.38
CA PHE A 105 -3.26 8.23 12.95
C PHE A 105 -4.54 8.40 12.13
N LEU A 106 -5.66 8.41 12.85
CA LEU A 106 -7.00 8.47 12.28
C LEU A 106 -7.60 9.84 12.59
N LEU A 107 -8.51 10.27 11.73
CA LEU A 107 -9.31 11.45 12.00
C LEU A 107 -10.12 11.21 13.30
N PRO A 108 -10.02 12.09 14.31
CA PRO A 108 -10.88 12.01 15.49
C PRO A 108 -12.35 12.15 15.11
N GLU A 109 -13.24 11.70 15.98
CA GLU A 109 -14.67 11.94 15.78
C GLU A 109 -14.94 13.43 15.60
N ALA A 110 -15.74 13.75 14.58
CA ALA A 110 -16.06 15.13 14.25
C ALA A 110 -16.85 15.77 15.41
N ASN A 111 -16.20 16.70 16.11
CA ASN A 111 -16.78 17.46 17.22
C ASN A 111 -17.01 18.94 16.84
N GLY A 112 -17.07 19.24 15.53
CA GLY A 112 -17.26 20.60 15.01
C GLY A 112 -16.01 21.49 15.07
N GLN A 113 -14.84 20.95 15.40
CA GLN A 113 -13.57 21.67 15.39
C GLN A 113 -12.90 21.59 14.02
N ASN A 114 -12.24 22.69 13.63
CA ASN A 114 -11.39 22.69 12.45
C ASN A 114 -10.11 21.87 12.71
N LEU A 115 -9.65 21.17 11.68
CA LEU A 115 -8.30 20.61 11.66
C LEU A 115 -7.33 21.77 11.45
N VAL A 116 -6.35 21.91 12.37
CA VAL A 116 -5.29 22.92 12.33
C VAL A 116 -3.94 22.26 12.12
#